data_AF-A0A7Z9PV71-F1
#
_entry.id   AF-A0A7Z9PV71-F1
#
_cell.length_a   1.000
_cell.length_b   1.000
_cell.length_c   1.000
_cell.angle_alpha   90.00
_cell.angle_beta   90.00
_cell.angle_gamma   90.00
#
_symmetry.space_group_name_H-M   'P 1'
#
loop_
_entity.id
_entity.type
_entity.pdbx_description
1 polymer ?
#
loop_
_entity_poly.entity_id
_entity_poly.type
_entity_poly.pdbx_seq_one_letter_code
_entity_poly.pdbx_strand_id
1 'polypeptide(L)'
;MTTPLQQHVRLEDAKGTFLLTSAGWLEAGRRLNLRFTRLQAAAIDILTVMCYPTNRPDLLPVYAYEWVMINGRGHAMICDVEICGSHPELESRLQVVYQPLAETFRGTFESKEPPDWFREIAQPHAQFFTSSLQDLEQVFRLQTAYLRSVVETFYRPLLSSGLRGGADHADVTAYKTHHADHSPGTKMLGKFLGAERAHDFLYRYHFGPAQ
;
A
#
# COMPACT_ATOMS: atom_id res chain seq x y z
N MET A 1 -12.25 21.27 0.83
CA MET A 1 -11.84 20.11 1.64
C MET A 1 -12.95 19.08 1.52
N THR A 2 -12.67 17.91 0.96
CA THR A 2 -13.61 16.78 0.94
C THR A 2 -13.47 16.02 2.27
N THR A 3 -14.58 15.71 2.93
CA THR A 3 -14.57 14.89 4.15
C THR A 3 -13.94 13.53 3.82
N PRO A 4 -12.97 13.04 4.63
CA PRO A 4 -12.40 11.72 4.42
C PRO A 4 -13.51 10.67 4.41
N LEU A 5 -13.53 9.80 3.40
CA LEU A 5 -14.38 8.64 3.42
C LEU A 5 -13.80 7.71 4.50
N GLN A 6 -14.57 7.42 5.54
CA GLN A 6 -14.17 6.55 6.65
C GLN A 6 -15.15 5.39 6.76
N GLN A 7 -14.60 4.20 6.90
CA GLN A 7 -15.34 2.98 7.19
C GLN A 7 -14.78 2.38 8.48
N HIS A 8 -15.64 2.31 9.48
CA HIS A 8 -15.37 1.62 10.72
C HIS A 8 -16.36 0.46 10.85
N VAL A 9 -15.83 -0.76 10.79
CA VAL A 9 -16.62 -1.98 10.97
C VAL A 9 -16.06 -2.71 12.17
N ARG A 10 -16.88 -2.83 13.21
CA ARG A 10 -16.61 -3.68 14.37
C ARG A 10 -17.60 -4.84 14.34
N LEU A 11 -17.07 -6.05 14.35
CA LEU A 11 -17.86 -7.28 14.45
C LEU A 11 -17.39 -8.07 15.67
N GLU A 12 -18.35 -8.61 16.41
CA GLU A 12 -18.09 -9.48 17.54
C GLU A 12 -18.85 -10.78 17.30
N ASP A 13 -18.15 -11.91 17.34
CA ASP A 13 -18.72 -13.24 17.24
C ASP A 13 -18.13 -14.17 18.32
N ALA A 14 -18.55 -15.45 18.30
CA ALA A 14 -18.06 -16.46 19.24
C ALA A 14 -16.54 -16.74 19.12
N LYS A 15 -15.89 -16.28 18.04
CA LYS A 15 -14.45 -16.44 17.78
C LYS A 15 -13.64 -15.20 18.17
N GLY A 16 -14.30 -14.14 18.65
CA GLY A 16 -13.68 -12.96 19.21
C GLY A 16 -14.09 -11.66 18.52
N THR A 17 -13.35 -10.59 18.80
CA THR A 17 -13.58 -9.28 18.19
C THR A 17 -12.75 -9.12 16.93
N PHE A 18 -13.41 -8.66 15.88
CA PHE A 18 -12.84 -8.23 14.62
C PHE A 18 -13.06 -6.73 14.47
N LEU A 19 -11.99 -5.99 14.20
CA LEU A 19 -12.04 -4.56 13.96
C LEU A 19 -11.37 -4.22 12.63
N LEU A 20 -12.16 -3.70 11.70
CA LEU A 20 -11.68 -3.13 10.45
C LEU A 20 -11.86 -1.61 10.51
N THR A 21 -10.75 -0.89 10.44
CA THR A 21 -10.73 0.56 10.30
C THR A 21 -10.11 0.90 8.96
N SER A 22 -10.82 1.64 8.12
CA SER A 22 -10.33 2.02 6.81
C SER A 22 -10.70 3.45 6.49
N ALA A 23 -9.78 4.19 5.87
CA ALA A 23 -9.97 5.59 5.53
C ALA A 23 -9.34 5.88 4.17
N GLY A 24 -9.90 6.86 3.46
CA GLY A 24 -9.23 7.44 2.31
C GLY A 24 -9.67 8.86 2.01
N TRP A 25 -8.78 9.59 1.36
CA TRP A 25 -9.00 10.98 1.00
C TRP A 25 -8.09 11.40 -0.14
N LEU A 26 -8.50 12.47 -0.79
CA LEU A 26 -7.73 13.12 -1.85
C LEU A 26 -6.93 14.27 -1.28
N GLU A 27 -5.65 14.30 -1.63
CA GLU A 27 -4.71 15.31 -1.13
C GLU A 27 -4.09 16.11 -2.28
N ALA A 28 -3.50 17.26 -1.94
CA ALA A 28 -2.77 18.13 -2.83
C ALA A 28 -3.60 18.48 -4.08
N GLY A 29 -4.83 18.94 -3.89
CA GLY A 29 -5.71 19.30 -5.01
C GLY A 29 -6.11 18.11 -5.88
N ARG A 30 -6.39 16.96 -5.25
CA ARG A 30 -6.81 15.70 -5.91
C ARG A 30 -5.74 15.10 -6.82
N ARG A 31 -4.47 15.28 -6.49
CA ARG A 31 -3.35 14.67 -7.23
C ARG A 31 -2.92 13.34 -6.66
N LEU A 32 -3.07 13.19 -5.34
CA LEU A 32 -2.83 11.96 -4.62
C LEU A 32 -4.14 11.42 -4.02
N ASN A 33 -4.30 10.11 -4.06
CA ASN A 33 -5.36 9.39 -3.37
C ASN A 33 -4.72 8.52 -2.28
N LEU A 34 -4.98 8.85 -1.02
CA LEU A 34 -4.41 8.14 0.13
C LEU A 34 -5.42 7.11 0.61
N ARG A 35 -4.95 5.89 0.88
CA ARG A 35 -5.74 4.80 1.42
C ARG A 35 -5.02 4.18 2.61
N PHE A 36 -5.78 3.93 3.65
CA PHE A 36 -5.34 3.26 4.87
C PHE A 36 -6.36 2.20 5.22
N THR A 37 -5.90 0.99 5.55
CA THR A 37 -6.74 -0.03 6.15
C THR A 37 -5.97 -0.70 7.27
N ARG A 38 -6.62 -0.88 8.42
CA ARG A 38 -6.15 -1.74 9.51
C ARG A 38 -7.22 -2.75 9.88
N LEU A 39 -6.83 -4.01 9.91
CA LEU A 39 -7.64 -5.12 10.37
C LEU A 39 -6.99 -5.72 11.61
N GLN A 40 -7.75 -5.80 12.69
CA GLN A 40 -7.31 -6.34 13.97
C GLN A 40 -8.26 -7.44 14.44
N ALA A 41 -7.68 -8.57 14.83
CA ALA A 41 -8.34 -9.68 15.50
C ALA A 41 -7.37 -10.29 16.52
N ALA A 42 -7.82 -11.24 17.34
CA ALA A 42 -7.02 -11.81 18.44
C ALA A 42 -5.61 -12.29 18.04
N ALA A 43 -5.46 -12.82 16.82
CA ALA A 43 -4.21 -13.36 16.30
C ALA A 43 -3.68 -12.63 15.05
N ILE A 44 -4.37 -11.60 14.57
CA ILE A 44 -4.09 -10.97 13.27
C ILE A 44 -4.04 -9.45 13.45
N ASP A 45 -2.98 -8.81 12.96
CA ASP A 45 -2.91 -7.36 12.80
C ASP A 45 -2.37 -7.06 11.42
N ILE A 46 -3.22 -6.55 10.54
CA ILE A 46 -2.88 -6.19 9.18
C ILE A 46 -3.03 -4.69 9.03
N LEU A 47 -2.03 -4.04 8.47
CA LEU A 47 -2.02 -2.62 8.15
C LEU A 47 -1.58 -2.45 6.70
N THR A 48 -2.36 -1.73 5.91
CA THR A 48 -1.99 -1.28 4.57
C THR A 48 -2.05 0.24 4.50
N VAL A 49 -1.03 0.83 3.90
CA VAL A 49 -0.93 2.27 3.62
C VAL A 49 -0.51 2.43 2.18
N MET A 50 -1.37 3.06 1.38
CA MET A 50 -1.15 3.27 -0.04
C MET A 50 -1.33 4.75 -0.37
N CYS A 51 -0.42 5.30 -1.17
CA CYS A 51 -0.56 6.62 -1.75
C CYS A 51 -0.50 6.51 -3.27
N TYR A 52 -1.64 6.63 -3.93
CA TYR A 52 -1.75 6.51 -5.37
C TYR A 52 -1.62 7.87 -6.04
N PRO A 53 -0.90 7.99 -7.16
CA PRO A 53 -1.14 9.09 -8.08
C PRO A 53 -2.57 8.97 -8.63
N THR A 54 -3.21 10.09 -8.93
CA THR A 54 -4.51 10.08 -9.62
C THR A 54 -4.29 10.11 -11.13
N ASN A 55 -3.95 11.27 -11.68
CA ASN A 55 -3.92 11.52 -13.13
C ASN A 55 -2.52 11.53 -13.77
N ARG A 56 -1.44 11.53 -12.98
CA ARG A 56 -0.05 11.61 -13.48
C ARG A 56 0.83 10.45 -12.99
N PRO A 57 0.46 9.18 -13.28
CA PRO A 57 1.29 8.02 -12.93
C PRO A 57 2.64 8.00 -13.65
N ASP A 58 2.77 8.77 -14.74
CA ASP A 58 4.01 8.98 -15.48
C ASP A 58 5.06 9.80 -14.71
N LEU A 59 4.64 10.56 -13.69
CA LEU A 59 5.52 11.43 -12.90
C LEU A 59 5.57 11.07 -11.41
N LEU A 60 4.46 10.57 -10.88
CA LEU A 60 4.27 10.32 -9.46
C LEU A 60 4.15 8.81 -9.24
N PRO A 61 5.02 8.20 -8.41
CA PRO A 61 4.91 6.79 -8.09
C PRO A 61 3.83 6.51 -7.05
N VAL A 62 3.45 5.25 -6.93
CA VAL A 62 2.71 4.73 -5.78
C VAL A 62 3.68 4.52 -4.63
N TYR A 63 3.29 4.90 -3.41
CA TYR A 63 3.93 4.37 -2.20
C TYR A 63 3.04 3.29 -1.63
N ALA A 64 3.61 2.12 -1.38
CA ALA A 64 2.91 0.96 -0.85
C ALA A 64 3.63 0.40 0.37
N TYR A 65 2.88 0.27 1.46
CA TYR A 65 3.34 -0.39 2.67
C TYR A 65 2.28 -1.34 3.20
N GLU A 66 2.67 -2.58 3.42
CA GLU A 66 1.83 -3.60 4.02
C GLU A 66 2.56 -4.32 5.16
N TRP A 67 1.86 -4.45 6.27
CA TRP A 67 2.31 -5.08 7.50
C TRP A 67 1.31 -6.18 7.84
N VAL A 68 1.69 -7.45 7.75
CA VAL A 68 0.83 -8.60 8.06
C VAL A 68 1.41 -9.37 9.24
N MET A 69 0.79 -9.21 10.41
CA MET A 69 1.14 -9.97 11.61
C MET A 69 0.17 -11.11 11.82
N ILE A 70 0.73 -12.29 12.10
CA ILE A 70 -0.03 -13.48 12.49
C ILE A 70 0.63 -14.06 13.74
N ASN A 71 -0.13 -14.21 14.82
CA ASN A 71 0.34 -14.71 16.12
C ASN A 71 1.60 -13.99 16.63
N GLY A 72 1.65 -12.66 16.46
CA GLY A 72 2.77 -11.83 16.91
C GLY A 72 4.05 -11.93 16.07
N ARG A 73 4.00 -12.56 14.89
CA ARG A 73 5.11 -12.60 13.92
C ARG A 73 4.75 -11.91 12.62
N GLY A 74 5.69 -11.16 12.05
CA GLY A 74 5.59 -10.53 10.73
C GLY A 74 5.61 -11.60 9.67
N HIS A 75 4.41 -12.01 9.24
CA HIS A 75 4.23 -13.05 8.26
C HIS A 75 4.55 -12.56 6.85
N ALA A 76 4.20 -11.31 6.53
CA ALA A 76 4.59 -10.66 5.29
C ALA A 76 4.69 -9.16 5.54
N MET A 77 5.85 -8.62 5.22
CA MET A 77 6.16 -7.20 5.29
C MET A 77 6.52 -6.72 3.89
N ILE A 78 5.83 -5.69 3.42
CA ILE A 78 6.03 -5.13 2.08
C ILE A 78 6.30 -3.65 2.23
N CYS A 79 7.35 -3.18 1.57
CA CYS A 79 7.60 -1.75 1.39
C CYS A 79 8.12 -1.54 -0.03
N ASP A 80 7.34 -0.83 -0.85
CA ASP A 80 7.68 -0.56 -2.24
C ASP A 80 7.27 0.85 -2.65
N VAL A 81 7.92 1.34 -3.69
CA VAL A 81 7.58 2.56 -4.41
C VAL A 81 7.46 2.22 -5.89
N GLU A 82 6.22 2.09 -6.35
CA GLU A 82 5.85 1.41 -7.59
C GLU A 82 5.45 2.38 -8.69
N ILE A 83 5.49 1.89 -9.93
CA ILE A 83 4.96 2.59 -11.11
C ILE A 83 3.63 1.95 -11.53
N CYS A 84 2.67 2.76 -11.96
CA CYS A 84 1.48 2.25 -12.62
C CYS A 84 1.70 2.31 -14.14
N GLY A 85 1.65 1.17 -14.84
CA GLY A 85 1.89 1.12 -16.28
C GLY A 85 3.38 1.13 -16.65
N SER A 86 3.70 1.56 -17.87
CA SER A 86 5.08 1.57 -18.39
C SER A 86 5.59 3.00 -18.55
N HIS A 87 6.47 3.42 -17.64
CA HIS A 87 7.01 4.78 -17.58
C HIS A 87 8.54 4.76 -17.37
N PRO A 88 9.34 4.52 -18.42
CA PRO A 88 10.79 4.28 -18.30
C PRO A 88 11.57 5.42 -17.64
N GLU A 89 11.13 6.67 -17.83
CA GLU A 89 11.76 7.84 -17.21
C GLU A 89 11.53 7.86 -15.69
N LEU A 90 10.31 7.55 -15.23
CA LEU A 90 10.00 7.46 -13.82
C LEU A 90 10.73 6.27 -13.18
N GLU A 91 10.71 5.11 -13.84
CA GLU A 91 11.43 3.90 -13.42
C GLU A 91 12.92 4.19 -13.21
N SER A 92 13.58 4.82 -14.18
CA SER A 92 15.00 5.18 -14.09
C SER A 92 15.28 6.10 -12.90
N ARG A 93 14.39 7.07 -12.63
CA ARG A 93 14.51 7.97 -11.48
C ARG A 93 14.31 7.24 -10.15
N LEU A 94 13.38 6.29 -10.09
CA LEU A 94 13.17 5.45 -8.92
C LEU A 94 14.40 4.60 -8.62
N GLN A 95 15.00 3.97 -9.63
CA GLN A 95 16.20 3.15 -9.47
C GLN A 95 17.35 3.94 -8.83
N VAL A 96 17.60 5.18 -9.28
CA VAL A 96 18.64 6.05 -8.71
C VAL A 96 18.42 6.32 -7.22
N VAL A 97 17.17 6.46 -6.79
CA VAL A 97 16.83 6.83 -5.40
C VAL A 97 16.73 5.59 -4.50
N TYR A 98 16.05 4.54 -4.97
CA TYR A 98 15.64 3.43 -4.13
C TYR A 98 16.59 2.24 -4.18
N GLN A 99 17.37 2.05 -5.24
CA GLN A 99 18.34 0.96 -5.27
C GLN A 99 19.38 1.06 -4.12
N PRO A 100 19.97 2.24 -3.82
CA PRO A 100 20.88 2.38 -2.68
C PRO A 100 20.18 2.21 -1.32
N LEU A 101 18.90 2.62 -1.22
CA LEU A 101 18.11 2.42 0.00
C LEU A 101 17.82 0.94 0.21
N ALA A 102 17.38 0.21 -0.82
CA ALA A 102 17.18 -1.23 -0.78
C ALA A 102 18.46 -1.96 -0.37
N GLU A 103 19.62 -1.55 -0.91
CA GLU A 103 20.93 -2.11 -0.51
C GLU A 103 21.22 -1.91 0.97
N THR A 104 20.87 -0.74 1.53
CA THR A 104 21.09 -0.43 2.96
C THR A 104 20.37 -1.41 3.89
N PHE A 105 19.22 -1.94 3.46
CA PHE A 105 18.42 -2.88 4.24
C PHE A 105 18.60 -4.34 3.79
N ARG A 106 19.45 -4.60 2.78
CA ARG A 106 19.68 -5.96 2.29
C ARG A 106 20.27 -6.83 3.40
N GLY A 107 19.68 -8.01 3.60
CA GLY A 107 20.11 -8.96 4.64
C GLY A 107 19.79 -8.52 6.07
N THR A 108 19.08 -7.39 6.26
CA THR A 108 18.62 -6.97 7.59
C THR A 108 17.48 -7.85 8.10
N PHE A 109 16.62 -8.31 7.19
CA PHE A 109 15.44 -9.11 7.51
C PHE A 109 15.55 -10.52 6.96
N GLU A 110 14.76 -11.43 7.51
CA GLU A 110 14.63 -12.78 6.98
C GLU A 110 13.89 -12.72 5.62
N SER A 111 14.53 -13.26 4.59
CA SER A 111 13.96 -13.33 3.25
C SER A 111 12.76 -14.27 3.22
N LYS A 112 11.71 -13.84 2.54
CA LYS A 112 10.56 -14.68 2.20
C LYS A 112 10.34 -14.62 0.70
N GLU A 113 10.04 -15.76 0.09
CA GLU A 113 9.70 -15.77 -1.33
C GLU A 113 8.39 -15.02 -1.56
N PRO A 114 8.39 -13.98 -2.41
CA PRO A 114 7.16 -13.28 -2.74
C PRO A 114 6.25 -14.16 -3.62
N PRO A 115 4.93 -14.01 -3.47
CA PRO A 115 3.97 -14.67 -4.37
C PRO A 115 4.09 -14.14 -5.80
N ASP A 116 3.69 -14.93 -6.79
CA ASP A 116 3.85 -14.61 -8.21
C ASP A 116 3.22 -13.27 -8.59
N TRP A 117 1.99 -13.00 -8.13
CA TRP A 117 1.30 -11.74 -8.38
C TRP A 117 2.10 -10.52 -7.91
N PHE A 118 2.87 -10.63 -6.83
CA PHE A 118 3.69 -9.53 -6.34
C PHE A 118 4.87 -9.30 -7.28
N ARG A 119 5.49 -10.37 -7.80
CA ARG A 119 6.62 -10.26 -8.75
C ARG A 119 6.24 -9.57 -10.05
N GLU A 120 4.96 -9.61 -10.43
CA GLU A 120 4.45 -8.93 -11.63
C GLU A 120 4.47 -7.41 -11.51
N ILE A 121 4.38 -6.87 -10.30
CA ILE A 121 4.23 -5.42 -10.03
C ILE A 121 5.41 -4.83 -9.25
N ALA A 122 6.10 -5.67 -8.48
CA ALA A 122 7.18 -5.25 -7.59
C ALA A 122 8.31 -4.60 -8.37
N GLN A 123 8.80 -3.49 -7.84
CA GLN A 123 9.99 -2.87 -8.40
C GLN A 123 11.27 -3.61 -7.93
N PRO A 124 12.39 -3.51 -8.67
CA PRO A 124 13.65 -4.13 -8.27
C PRO A 124 14.16 -3.75 -6.87
N HIS A 125 13.73 -2.59 -6.34
CA HIS A 125 14.06 -2.12 -5.00
C HIS A 125 13.05 -2.53 -3.92
N ALA A 126 11.96 -3.20 -4.28
CA ALA A 126 10.93 -3.62 -3.35
C ALA A 126 11.49 -4.46 -2.20
N GLN A 127 10.97 -4.25 -0.99
CA GLN A 127 11.29 -5.07 0.16
C GLN A 127 10.12 -6.01 0.44
N PHE A 128 10.38 -7.32 0.43
CA PHE A 128 9.43 -8.35 0.83
C PHE A 128 10.11 -9.29 1.82
N PHE A 129 9.65 -9.32 3.07
CA PHE A 129 10.35 -10.03 4.14
C PHE A 129 9.42 -10.50 5.26
N THR A 130 9.97 -11.33 6.16
CA THR A 130 9.37 -11.63 7.47
C THR A 130 10.09 -10.87 8.56
N SER A 131 9.37 -10.56 9.64
CA SER A 131 9.93 -9.83 10.77
C SER A 131 9.48 -10.42 12.11
N SER A 132 10.27 -10.15 13.14
CA SER A 132 9.94 -10.41 14.54
C SER A 132 9.79 -9.09 15.29
N LEU A 133 9.34 -9.15 16.55
CA LEU A 133 9.28 -7.97 17.41
C LEU A 133 10.66 -7.31 17.62
N GLN A 134 11.75 -8.06 17.49
CA GLN A 134 13.11 -7.53 17.65
C GLN A 134 13.52 -6.65 16.47
N ASP A 135 12.90 -6.84 15.30
CA ASP A 135 13.21 -6.11 14.08
C ASP A 135 12.41 -4.80 13.96
N LEU A 136 11.50 -4.51 14.90
CA LEU A 136 10.57 -3.38 14.84
C LEU A 136 11.25 -2.04 14.59
N GLU A 137 12.40 -1.80 15.24
CA GLU A 137 13.17 -0.57 15.02
C GLU A 137 13.66 -0.47 13.57
N GLN A 138 14.15 -1.58 13.00
CA GLN A 138 14.63 -1.62 11.63
C GLN A 138 13.48 -1.51 10.63
N VAL A 139 12.32 -2.12 10.91
CA VAL A 139 11.13 -1.96 10.07
C VAL A 139 10.68 -0.49 10.07
N PHE A 140 10.64 0.15 11.24
CA PHE A 140 10.31 1.56 11.35
C PHE A 140 11.30 2.44 10.57
N ARG A 141 12.60 2.14 10.63
CA ARG A 141 13.63 2.84 9.86
C ARG A 141 13.45 2.66 8.35
N LEU A 142 13.20 1.44 7.88
CA LEU A 142 12.93 1.14 6.47
C LEU A 142 11.72 1.93 5.96
N GLN A 143 10.57 1.76 6.62
CA GLN A 143 9.32 2.45 6.30
C GLN A 143 9.53 3.95 6.21
N THR A 144 10.18 4.52 7.24
CA THR A 144 10.41 5.97 7.33
C THR A 144 11.33 6.46 6.23
N ALA A 145 12.39 5.70 5.91
CA ALA A 145 13.30 6.04 4.83
C ALA A 145 12.57 6.07 3.48
N TYR A 146 11.77 5.04 3.16
CA TYR A 146 11.05 4.95 1.88
C TYR A 146 9.98 6.05 1.76
N LEU A 147 9.19 6.25 2.80
CA LEU A 147 8.15 7.28 2.84
C LEU A 147 8.75 8.69 2.76
N ARG A 148 9.84 8.95 3.49
CA ARG A 148 10.50 10.26 3.42
C ARG A 148 11.07 10.50 2.02
N SER A 149 11.72 9.50 1.42
CA SER A 149 12.26 9.62 0.06
C SER A 149 11.18 9.90 -0.98
N VAL A 150 10.02 9.23 -0.92
CA VAL A 150 8.97 9.47 -1.93
C VAL A 150 8.40 10.88 -1.79
N VAL A 151 8.20 11.32 -0.54
CA VAL A 151 7.67 12.64 -0.23
C VAL A 151 8.63 13.73 -0.69
N GLU A 152 9.90 13.65 -0.34
CA GLU A 152 10.85 14.72 -0.62
C GLU A 152 11.35 14.73 -2.07
N THR A 153 11.46 13.57 -2.72
CA THR A 153 12.02 13.49 -4.08
C THR A 153 10.97 13.58 -5.18
N PHE A 154 9.76 13.06 -4.94
CA PHE A 154 8.73 12.98 -5.97
C PHE A 154 7.53 13.86 -5.63
N TYR A 155 6.89 13.64 -4.48
CA TYR A 155 5.63 14.30 -4.18
C TYR A 155 5.78 15.82 -3.97
N ARG A 156 6.59 16.27 -3.01
CA ARG A 156 6.73 17.69 -2.69
C ARG A 156 7.18 18.54 -3.91
N PRO A 157 8.20 18.15 -4.70
CA PRO A 157 8.65 18.95 -5.84
C PRO A 157 7.63 18.97 -6.99
N LEU A 158 6.95 17.86 -7.27
CA LEU A 158 6.04 17.76 -8.41
C LEU A 158 4.64 18.28 -8.08
N LEU A 159 4.18 18.19 -6.83
CA LEU A 159 2.87 18.72 -6.44
C LEU A 159 2.88 20.25 -6.34
N SER A 160 4.05 20.85 -6.11
CA SER A 160 4.22 22.31 -6.13
C SER A 160 4.29 22.89 -7.55
N SER A 161 4.54 22.08 -8.58
CA SER A 161 4.65 22.53 -9.98
C SER A 161 3.30 22.73 -10.70
N GLY A 162 2.17 22.61 -9.99
CA GLY A 162 0.86 22.88 -10.56
C GLY A 162 0.30 21.75 -11.43
N LEU A 163 0.76 20.51 -11.22
CA LEU A 163 0.18 19.32 -11.88
C LEU A 163 -1.35 19.31 -11.75
N ARG A 164 -2.04 18.78 -12.77
CA ARG A 164 -3.50 18.62 -12.73
C ARG A 164 -3.85 17.39 -11.89
N GLY A 165 -4.66 17.59 -10.85
CA GLY A 165 -5.37 16.50 -10.18
C GLY A 165 -6.62 16.08 -10.94
N GLY A 166 -7.30 15.02 -10.49
CA GLY A 166 -8.51 14.57 -11.18
C GLY A 166 -8.99 13.19 -10.76
N ALA A 167 -9.65 12.52 -11.70
CA ALA A 167 -9.94 11.09 -11.61
C ALA A 167 -8.65 10.28 -11.79
N ASP A 168 -8.73 8.99 -11.46
CA ASP A 168 -7.62 8.07 -11.68
C ASP A 168 -7.36 7.91 -13.19
N HIS A 169 -6.09 7.90 -13.56
CA HIS A 169 -5.62 7.47 -14.86
C HIS A 169 -5.95 5.97 -15.07
N ALA A 170 -6.03 5.54 -16.33
CA ALA A 170 -6.34 4.14 -16.66
C ALA A 170 -5.31 3.18 -16.05
N ASP A 171 -4.02 3.51 -16.10
CA ASP A 171 -2.95 2.69 -15.51
C ASP A 171 -3.08 2.56 -13.98
N VAL A 172 -3.51 3.63 -13.31
CA VAL A 172 -3.75 3.60 -11.85
C VAL A 172 -4.94 2.70 -11.55
N THR A 173 -5.98 2.76 -12.37
CA THR A 173 -7.17 1.91 -12.23
C THR A 173 -6.81 0.45 -12.46
N ALA A 174 -6.04 0.13 -13.51
CA ALA A 174 -5.56 -1.21 -13.79
C ALA A 174 -4.68 -1.76 -12.65
N TYR A 175 -3.77 -0.94 -12.13
CA TYR A 175 -2.92 -1.29 -10.99
C TYR A 175 -3.74 -1.61 -9.73
N LYS A 176 -4.75 -0.79 -9.43
CA LYS A 176 -5.66 -1.03 -8.29
C LYS A 176 -6.51 -2.29 -8.48
N THR A 177 -7.04 -2.53 -9.68
CA THR A 177 -7.79 -3.75 -10.00
C THR A 177 -6.93 -4.99 -9.81
N HIS A 178 -5.68 -4.98 -10.30
CA HIS A 178 -4.75 -6.09 -10.09
C HIS A 178 -4.56 -6.42 -8.60
N HIS A 179 -4.41 -5.40 -7.74
CA HIS A 179 -4.34 -5.59 -6.29
C HIS A 179 -5.64 -6.16 -5.71
N ALA A 180 -6.80 -5.73 -6.18
CA ALA A 180 -8.09 -6.24 -5.72
C ALA A 180 -8.30 -7.71 -6.11
N ASP A 181 -7.93 -8.08 -7.34
CA ASP A 181 -8.03 -9.42 -7.90
C ASP A 181 -7.15 -10.41 -7.11
N HIS A 182 -5.94 -9.99 -6.75
CA HIS A 182 -4.93 -10.84 -6.10
C HIS A 182 -4.87 -10.70 -4.58
N SER A 183 -5.70 -9.84 -3.99
CA SER A 183 -5.65 -9.55 -2.55
C SER A 183 -5.84 -10.82 -1.72
N PRO A 184 -4.85 -11.21 -0.89
CA PRO A 184 -5.05 -12.26 0.12
C PRO A 184 -6.19 -11.90 1.10
N GLY A 185 -6.49 -10.60 1.21
CA GLY A 185 -7.60 -10.04 1.96
C GLY A 185 -8.96 -10.58 1.53
N THR A 186 -9.19 -10.95 0.27
CA THR A 186 -10.50 -11.41 -0.23
C THR A 186 -11.03 -12.60 0.57
N LYS A 187 -10.22 -13.66 0.69
CA LYS A 187 -10.62 -14.88 1.42
C LYS A 187 -10.74 -14.64 2.92
N MET A 188 -9.89 -13.78 3.48
CA MET A 188 -9.90 -13.47 4.90
C MET A 188 -11.11 -12.60 5.27
N LEU A 189 -11.28 -11.45 4.63
CA LEU A 189 -12.41 -10.55 4.82
C LEU A 189 -13.74 -11.24 4.53
N GLY A 190 -13.78 -12.13 3.52
CA GLY A 190 -14.99 -12.90 3.21
C GLY A 190 -15.49 -13.77 4.36
N LYS A 191 -14.59 -14.25 5.24
CA LYS A 191 -14.98 -15.00 6.44
C LYS A 191 -15.63 -14.13 7.52
N PHE A 192 -15.30 -12.83 7.56
CA PHE A 192 -15.79 -11.91 8.58
C PHE A 192 -16.98 -11.08 8.09
N LEU A 193 -16.92 -10.58 6.86
CA LEU A 193 -17.91 -9.67 6.28
C LEU A 193 -18.92 -10.38 5.37
N GLY A 194 -18.63 -11.60 4.92
CA GLY A 194 -19.29 -12.24 3.78
C GLY A 194 -18.62 -11.87 2.45
N ALA A 195 -18.71 -12.77 1.46
CA ALA A 195 -17.99 -12.65 0.19
C ALA A 195 -18.33 -11.37 -0.59
N GLU A 196 -19.62 -11.04 -0.72
CA GLU A 196 -20.08 -9.85 -1.46
C GLU A 196 -19.57 -8.55 -0.82
N ARG A 197 -19.66 -8.43 0.51
CA ARG A 197 -19.17 -7.24 1.23
C ARG A 197 -17.66 -7.13 1.19
N ALA A 198 -16.94 -8.25 1.26
CA ALA A 198 -15.49 -8.27 1.11
C ALA A 198 -15.06 -7.82 -0.29
N HIS A 199 -15.75 -8.30 -1.33
CA HIS A 199 -15.55 -7.86 -2.70
C HIS A 199 -15.83 -6.37 -2.86
N ASP A 200 -16.99 -5.88 -2.42
CA ASP A 200 -17.34 -4.47 -2.50
C ASP A 200 -16.35 -3.58 -1.73
N PHE A 201 -15.91 -4.01 -0.55
CA PHE A 201 -14.88 -3.31 0.20
C PHE A 201 -13.57 -3.20 -0.61
N LEU A 202 -13.09 -4.30 -1.19
CA LEU A 202 -11.81 -4.28 -1.91
C LEU A 202 -11.89 -3.44 -3.20
N TYR A 203 -12.89 -3.68 -4.05
CA TYR A 203 -12.96 -3.09 -5.38
C TYR A 203 -13.53 -1.67 -5.40
N ARG A 204 -14.44 -1.34 -4.47
CA ARG A 204 -15.11 -0.02 -4.46
C ARG A 204 -14.51 0.94 -3.45
N TYR A 205 -13.81 0.42 -2.44
CA TYR A 205 -13.26 1.22 -1.36
C TYR A 205 -11.73 1.16 -1.28
N HIS A 206 -11.16 0.02 -0.86
CA HIS A 206 -9.74 -0.08 -0.54
C HIS A 206 -8.85 0.18 -1.75
N PHE A 207 -9.12 -0.55 -2.84
CA PHE A 207 -8.54 -0.35 -4.17
C PHE A 207 -9.52 0.37 -5.11
N GLY A 208 -10.50 1.07 -4.54
CA GLY A 208 -11.50 1.80 -5.30
C GLY A 208 -10.97 3.07 -5.98
N PRO A 209 -11.82 3.69 -6.82
CA PRO A 209 -11.48 4.94 -7.50
C PRO A 209 -11.21 6.07 -6.49
N ALA A 210 -10.49 7.09 -6.94
CA ALA A 210 -10.28 8.35 -6.21
C ALA A 210 -11.61 8.99 -5.77
N GLN A 211 -11.83 9.08 -4.45
CA GLN A 211 -13.04 9.64 -3.81
C GLN A 211 -12.67 10.67 -2.74
#